data_AF-A0AAW9D6L8-F1
#
_entry.id   AF-A0AAW9D6L8-F1
#
_cell.length_a   1.000
_cell.length_b   1.000
_cell.length_c   1.000
_cell.angle_alpha   90.00
_cell.angle_beta   90.00
_cell.angle_gamma   90.00
#
_symmetry.space_group_name_H-M   'P 1'
#
loop_
_entity.id
_entity.type
_entity.pdbx_description
1 polymer ?
#
loop_
_entity_poly.entity_id
_entity_poly.type
_entity_poly.pdbx_seq_one_letter_code
_entity_poly.pdbx_strand_id
1 'polypeptide(L)'
;MKTIKRALTGVLACSGLLLSGAALAVGDSPGGPRVNEINLQQPVTKIAEELYDLHTMMLILCTVIFVGVFGVMFYSIFAHRKSKGHKAANFHESTTVEIIWTIVPFIIVVLMALPATKAVVAMKDTTNADLTVKVTGYQWKWGYDYVKGPGEGISFLSTLSTPRAEVNGQQPISDTYLQEVDHPLVVPVNKKIRVITTANDVVHSWYVPAFGVKQDAIPGFVRDTWFKADKVGTYRGFCTELCGKEHAYMPVVVEVLSDDDYAKWVSAQKAKLAAGAVDPNKVYTRAELMAHGEEVYKANCAVCHQPNGKGVGAFPALDGGKIVNGPIAGHLEQVLKGKGAMPSWASLPDLDIASVITYERNSWGNHKGDSLQPKQVADARNGKLPADAQQADGGAAAAAADASGAAAQTQAQTLPAAIYFETGKSELPADAKDAIAAAAEYVKAHPDAKLALSGFTDKTGSADANAELAKRRAQIVRDALKTAGVAEDRIILKKPETITGGADAKEARRVEIGPAA
;
A
#
# COMPACT_ATOMS: atom_id res chain seq x y z
N MET A 1 13.32 -56.33 -9.38
CA MET A 1 13.89 -54.97 -9.24
C MET A 1 13.18 -53.86 -10.03
N LYS A 2 12.74 -54.06 -11.29
CA LYS A 2 12.09 -53.00 -12.09
C LYS A 2 10.71 -52.54 -11.55
N THR A 3 9.93 -53.45 -10.96
CA THR A 3 8.61 -53.17 -10.36
C THR A 3 8.71 -52.39 -9.05
N ILE A 4 9.69 -52.71 -8.19
CA ILE A 4 9.94 -51.98 -6.93
C ILE A 4 10.39 -50.53 -7.21
N LYS A 5 11.26 -50.32 -8.21
CA LYS A 5 11.68 -48.96 -8.61
C LYS A 5 10.50 -48.12 -9.11
N ARG A 6 9.58 -48.68 -9.90
CA ARG A 6 8.38 -47.96 -10.38
C ARG A 6 7.39 -47.62 -9.27
N ALA A 7 7.16 -48.53 -8.33
CA ALA A 7 6.34 -48.27 -7.15
C ALA A 7 6.94 -47.17 -6.26
N LEU A 8 8.26 -47.21 -6.02
CA LEU A 8 8.96 -46.21 -5.22
C LEU A 8 8.95 -44.82 -5.90
N THR A 9 9.07 -44.77 -7.23
CA THR A 9 9.00 -43.51 -7.99
C THR A 9 7.57 -42.94 -7.96
N GLY A 10 6.54 -43.78 -8.02
CA GLY A 10 5.15 -43.37 -7.89
C GLY A 10 4.82 -42.83 -6.49
N VAL A 11 5.30 -43.50 -5.43
CA VAL A 11 5.14 -43.03 -4.05
C VAL A 11 5.87 -41.71 -3.82
N LEU A 12 7.11 -41.56 -4.30
CA LEU A 12 7.85 -40.29 -4.21
C LEU A 12 7.19 -39.15 -5.00
N ALA A 13 6.61 -39.43 -6.17
CA ALA A 13 5.88 -38.44 -6.96
C ALA A 13 4.56 -38.03 -6.29
N CYS A 14 3.81 -38.98 -5.72
CA CYS A 14 2.59 -38.68 -4.95
C CYS A 14 2.90 -37.94 -3.65
N SER A 15 3.96 -38.32 -2.93
CA SER A 15 4.43 -37.58 -1.74
C SER A 15 4.89 -36.17 -2.08
N GLY A 16 5.58 -35.98 -3.21
CA GLY A 16 5.98 -34.67 -3.71
C GLY A 16 4.79 -33.75 -4.05
N LEU A 17 3.76 -34.29 -4.70
CA LEU A 17 2.52 -33.57 -5.00
C LEU A 17 1.72 -33.22 -3.74
N LEU A 18 1.65 -34.13 -2.75
CA LEU A 18 1.00 -33.87 -1.46
C LEU A 18 1.75 -32.84 -0.61
N LEU A 19 3.09 -32.86 -0.63
CA LEU A 19 3.93 -31.87 0.05
C LEU A 19 3.89 -30.49 -0.63
N SER A 20 3.72 -30.45 -1.96
CA SER A 20 3.55 -29.20 -2.72
C SER A 20 2.18 -28.55 -2.48
N GLY A 21 1.13 -29.35 -2.24
CA GLY A 21 -0.19 -28.85 -1.84
C GLY A 21 -0.20 -28.21 -0.44
N ALA A 22 0.63 -28.68 0.48
CA ALA A 22 0.76 -28.11 1.83
C ALA A 22 1.55 -26.78 1.84
N ALA A 23 2.50 -26.60 0.93
CA ALA A 23 3.30 -25.37 0.82
C ALA A 23 2.57 -24.19 0.15
N LEU A 24 1.35 -24.43 -0.37
CA LEU A 24 0.47 -23.42 -1.00
C LEU A 24 -0.85 -23.23 -0.23
N ALA A 25 -0.98 -23.81 0.95
CA ALA A 25 -2.18 -23.69 1.76
C ALA A 25 -2.24 -22.29 2.39
N VAL A 26 -3.06 -21.40 1.82
CA VAL A 26 -3.46 -20.14 2.45
C VAL A 26 -4.38 -20.47 3.64
N GLY A 27 -4.14 -19.84 4.79
CA GLY A 27 -4.95 -19.94 5.99
C GLY A 27 -6.16 -18.98 5.99
N ASP A 28 -6.98 -19.07 7.05
CA ASP A 28 -8.09 -18.14 7.24
C ASP A 28 -7.55 -16.71 7.43
N SER A 29 -8.09 -15.73 6.69
CA SER A 29 -7.74 -14.31 6.88
C SER A 29 -8.45 -13.78 8.13
N PRO A 30 -7.73 -13.36 9.19
CA PRO A 30 -8.36 -12.79 10.38
C PRO A 30 -9.12 -11.51 10.02
N GLY A 31 -10.41 -11.47 10.35
CA GLY A 31 -11.30 -10.35 10.00
C GLY A 31 -11.74 -10.33 8.53
N GLY A 32 -11.24 -11.26 7.71
CA GLY A 32 -11.54 -11.40 6.30
C GLY A 32 -12.24 -12.73 5.97
N PRO A 33 -12.20 -13.15 4.69
CA PRO A 33 -12.80 -14.41 4.26
C PRO A 33 -12.04 -15.62 4.79
N ARG A 34 -12.77 -16.69 5.10
CA ARG A 34 -12.20 -17.98 5.50
C ARG A 34 -11.94 -18.89 4.31
N VAL A 35 -10.99 -19.81 4.45
CA VAL A 35 -10.65 -20.78 3.42
C VAL A 35 -11.85 -21.68 3.17
N ASN A 36 -12.25 -21.81 1.91
CA ASN A 36 -13.43 -22.57 1.49
C ASN A 36 -14.75 -22.11 2.15
N GLU A 37 -14.84 -20.84 2.55
CA GLU A 37 -16.11 -20.26 2.98
C GLU A 37 -17.09 -20.18 1.81
N ILE A 38 -18.21 -20.91 1.91
CA ILE A 38 -19.24 -21.01 0.85
C ILE A 38 -20.48 -20.16 1.15
N ASN A 39 -20.52 -19.51 2.31
CA ASN A 39 -21.60 -18.63 2.73
C ASN A 39 -21.07 -17.20 2.94
N LEU A 40 -21.95 -16.27 3.32
CA LEU A 40 -21.57 -14.93 3.72
C LEU A 40 -20.66 -14.97 4.97
N GLN A 41 -19.74 -14.00 5.05
CA GLN A 41 -18.89 -13.80 6.22
C GLN A 41 -19.75 -13.62 7.48
N GLN A 42 -19.27 -14.13 8.61
CA GLN A 42 -19.98 -14.01 9.89
C GLN A 42 -20.25 -12.54 10.26
N PRO A 43 -21.51 -12.18 10.58
CA PRO A 43 -21.89 -10.81 10.86
C PRO A 43 -21.38 -10.33 12.23
N VAL A 44 -21.02 -9.05 12.31
CA VAL A 44 -20.64 -8.38 13.57
C VAL A 44 -21.38 -7.06 13.81
N THR A 45 -22.44 -6.83 13.04
CA THR A 45 -23.38 -5.72 13.20
C THR A 45 -24.79 -6.27 13.11
N LYS A 46 -25.76 -5.60 13.74
CA LYS A 46 -27.17 -6.01 13.65
C LYS A 46 -27.72 -6.02 12.23
N ILE A 47 -27.30 -5.07 11.39
CA ILE A 47 -27.70 -5.02 9.97
C ILE A 47 -27.14 -6.23 9.21
N ALA A 48 -25.87 -6.58 9.42
CA ALA A 48 -25.27 -7.75 8.78
C ALA A 48 -25.98 -9.05 9.19
N GLU A 49 -26.41 -9.16 10.46
CA GLU A 49 -27.19 -10.30 10.96
C GLU A 49 -28.55 -10.40 10.23
N GLU A 50 -29.27 -9.28 10.10
CA GLU A 50 -30.54 -9.26 9.33
C GLU A 50 -30.33 -9.66 7.87
N LEU A 51 -29.25 -9.20 7.22
CA LEU A 51 -28.91 -9.58 5.85
C LEU A 51 -28.56 -11.07 5.74
N TYR A 52 -27.81 -11.61 6.70
CA TYR A 52 -27.44 -13.02 6.75
C TYR A 52 -28.67 -13.93 6.90
N ASP A 53 -29.60 -13.55 7.78
CA ASP A 53 -30.86 -14.29 8.01
C ASP A 53 -31.77 -14.23 6.78
N LEU A 54 -31.91 -13.04 6.17
CA LEU A 54 -32.65 -12.87 4.91
C LEU A 54 -32.06 -13.72 3.79
N HIS A 55 -30.74 -13.72 3.64
CA HIS A 55 -30.03 -14.55 2.67
C HIS A 55 -30.32 -16.04 2.91
N THR A 56 -30.18 -16.51 4.15
CA THR A 56 -30.40 -17.91 4.51
C THR A 56 -31.85 -18.33 4.25
N MET A 57 -32.82 -17.49 4.61
CA MET A 57 -34.23 -17.72 4.37
C MET A 57 -34.56 -17.79 2.86
N MET A 58 -34.00 -16.88 2.07
CA MET A 58 -34.12 -16.91 0.61
C MET A 58 -33.49 -18.16 -0.01
N LEU A 59 -32.33 -18.59 0.48
CA LEU A 59 -31.65 -19.78 -0.02
C LEU A 59 -32.47 -21.05 0.24
N ILE A 60 -33.07 -21.17 1.44
CA ILE A 60 -33.98 -22.28 1.78
C ILE A 60 -35.20 -22.28 0.85
N LEU A 61 -35.85 -21.11 0.67
CA LEU A 61 -37.01 -20.97 -0.21
C LEU A 61 -36.67 -21.34 -1.66
N CYS A 62 -35.57 -20.82 -2.19
CA CYS A 62 -35.10 -21.14 -3.54
C CYS A 62 -34.81 -22.63 -3.68
N THR A 63 -34.22 -23.26 -2.65
CA THR A 63 -33.93 -24.70 -2.65
C THR A 63 -35.22 -25.53 -2.70
N VAL A 64 -36.25 -25.16 -1.93
CA VAL A 64 -37.56 -25.84 -1.95
C VAL A 64 -38.21 -25.74 -3.33
N ILE A 65 -38.22 -24.54 -3.93
CA ILE A 65 -38.76 -24.32 -5.27
C ILE A 65 -37.95 -25.11 -6.31
N PHE A 66 -36.63 -25.07 -6.21
CA PHE A 66 -35.72 -25.80 -7.08
C PHE A 66 -36.02 -27.30 -7.05
N VAL A 67 -36.10 -27.90 -5.85
CA VAL A 67 -36.43 -29.33 -5.68
C VAL A 67 -37.82 -29.64 -6.24
N GLY A 68 -38.81 -28.77 -6.04
CA GLY A 68 -40.15 -28.93 -6.61
C GLY A 68 -40.15 -28.94 -8.14
N VAL A 69 -39.54 -27.93 -8.75
CA VAL A 69 -39.48 -27.78 -10.22
C VAL A 69 -38.67 -28.91 -10.85
N PHE A 70 -37.46 -29.17 -10.36
CA PHE A 70 -36.61 -30.24 -10.87
C PHE A 70 -37.21 -31.62 -10.59
N GLY A 71 -37.91 -31.79 -9.47
CA GLY A 71 -38.63 -33.02 -9.15
C GLY A 71 -39.72 -33.33 -10.18
N VAL A 72 -40.57 -32.36 -10.51
CA VAL A 72 -41.60 -32.50 -11.56
C VAL A 72 -40.95 -32.75 -12.93
N MET A 73 -39.89 -32.02 -13.26
CA MET A 73 -39.16 -32.20 -14.52
C MET A 73 -38.56 -33.61 -14.64
N PHE A 74 -37.82 -34.07 -13.63
CA PHE A 74 -37.22 -35.41 -13.62
C PHE A 74 -38.28 -36.50 -13.61
N TYR A 75 -39.37 -36.32 -12.87
CA TYR A 75 -40.52 -37.22 -12.92
C TYR A 75 -41.11 -37.28 -14.34
N SER A 76 -41.30 -36.13 -15.00
CA SER A 76 -41.79 -36.08 -16.37
C SER A 76 -40.87 -36.83 -17.34
N ILE A 77 -39.56 -36.57 -17.29
CA ILE A 77 -38.55 -37.27 -18.11
C ILE A 77 -38.56 -38.79 -17.84
N PHE A 78 -38.69 -39.21 -16.58
CA PHE A 78 -38.66 -40.63 -16.23
C PHE A 78 -39.96 -41.36 -16.57
N ALA A 79 -41.12 -40.76 -16.27
CA ALA A 79 -42.43 -41.40 -16.32
C ALA A 79 -43.11 -41.24 -17.70
N HIS A 80 -42.91 -40.10 -18.37
CA HIS A 80 -43.62 -39.75 -19.62
C HIS A 80 -42.76 -39.97 -20.88
N ARG A 81 -41.60 -40.63 -20.77
CA ARG A 81 -40.76 -40.91 -21.95
C ARG A 81 -41.40 -41.90 -22.91
N LYS A 82 -41.23 -41.65 -24.21
CA LYS A 82 -41.71 -42.51 -25.31
C LYS A 82 -41.26 -43.96 -25.20
N SER A 83 -40.03 -44.22 -24.73
CA SER A 83 -39.49 -45.58 -24.62
C SER A 83 -40.16 -46.44 -23.52
N LYS A 84 -40.96 -45.84 -22.63
CA LYS A 84 -41.84 -46.60 -21.70
C LYS A 84 -43.22 -46.89 -22.29
N GLY A 85 -43.47 -46.52 -23.54
CA GLY A 85 -44.79 -46.65 -24.17
C GLY A 85 -45.81 -45.64 -23.67
N HIS A 86 -45.38 -44.54 -23.03
CA HIS A 86 -46.30 -43.51 -22.56
C HIS A 86 -47.02 -42.85 -23.75
N LYS A 87 -48.35 -42.74 -23.67
CA LYS A 87 -49.18 -42.09 -24.68
C LYS A 87 -49.47 -40.66 -24.25
N ALA A 88 -49.22 -39.70 -25.13
CA ALA A 88 -49.47 -38.29 -24.84
C ALA A 88 -50.95 -38.03 -24.55
N ALA A 89 -51.22 -37.21 -23.54
CA ALA A 89 -52.55 -36.69 -23.28
C ALA A 89 -52.87 -35.51 -24.22
N ASN A 90 -54.16 -35.25 -24.47
CA ASN A 90 -54.63 -34.21 -25.40
C ASN A 90 -55.26 -32.99 -24.72
N PHE A 91 -54.91 -32.72 -23.45
CA PHE A 91 -55.32 -31.46 -22.81
C PHE A 91 -54.44 -30.32 -23.29
N HIS A 92 -54.99 -29.10 -23.37
CA HIS A 92 -54.26 -27.92 -23.83
C HIS A 92 -54.03 -26.89 -22.72
N GLU A 93 -54.90 -26.84 -21.71
CA GLU A 93 -54.82 -25.89 -20.59
C GLU A 93 -55.52 -26.44 -19.35
N SER A 94 -55.29 -25.77 -18.22
CA SER A 94 -56.04 -25.95 -16.99
C SER A 94 -56.09 -24.62 -16.24
N THR A 95 -57.22 -23.92 -16.37
CA THR A 95 -57.43 -22.62 -15.71
C THR A 95 -57.19 -22.72 -14.19
N THR A 96 -57.56 -23.85 -13.57
CA THR A 96 -57.31 -24.08 -12.14
C THR A 96 -55.82 -24.12 -11.81
N VAL A 97 -55.01 -24.85 -12.59
CA VAL A 97 -53.55 -24.90 -12.38
C VAL A 97 -52.93 -23.54 -12.65
N GLU A 98 -53.42 -22.84 -13.67
CA GLU A 98 -52.96 -21.50 -14.02
C GLU A 98 -53.19 -20.48 -12.91
N ILE A 99 -54.36 -20.51 -12.27
CA ILE A 99 -54.67 -19.67 -11.12
C ILE A 99 -53.73 -20.01 -9.96
N ILE A 100 -53.53 -21.30 -9.66
CA ILE A 100 -52.68 -21.74 -8.54
C ILE A 100 -51.23 -21.27 -8.72
N TRP A 101 -50.62 -21.53 -9.88
CA TRP A 101 -49.22 -21.15 -10.12
C TRP A 101 -49.01 -19.65 -10.29
N THR A 102 -50.08 -18.86 -10.36
CA THR A 102 -50.01 -17.39 -10.43
C THR A 102 -50.11 -16.81 -9.03
N ILE A 103 -51.10 -17.26 -8.26
CA ILE A 103 -51.36 -16.79 -6.90
C ILE A 103 -50.23 -17.21 -5.95
N VAL A 104 -49.72 -18.45 -6.06
CA VAL A 104 -48.69 -18.94 -5.13
C VAL A 104 -47.39 -18.13 -5.22
N PRO A 105 -46.76 -17.92 -6.39
CA PRO A 105 -45.59 -17.05 -6.50
C PRO A 105 -45.86 -15.61 -6.09
N PHE A 106 -47.05 -15.08 -6.41
CA PHE A 106 -47.45 -13.74 -5.98
C PHE A 106 -47.43 -13.60 -4.44
N ILE A 107 -48.03 -14.55 -3.72
CA ILE A 107 -48.02 -14.55 -2.25
C ILE A 107 -46.60 -14.68 -1.71
N ILE A 108 -45.77 -15.56 -2.30
CA ILE A 108 -44.37 -15.74 -1.89
C ILE A 108 -43.60 -14.40 -1.98
N VAL A 109 -43.75 -13.68 -3.09
CA VAL A 109 -43.09 -12.37 -3.31
C VAL A 109 -43.58 -11.32 -2.32
N VAL A 110 -44.88 -11.27 -2.04
CA VAL A 110 -45.44 -10.32 -1.05
C VAL A 110 -44.88 -10.60 0.34
N LEU A 111 -44.84 -11.87 0.76
CA LEU A 111 -44.34 -12.24 2.10
C LEU A 111 -42.84 -11.98 2.26
N MET A 112 -42.02 -12.23 1.24
CA MET A 112 -40.58 -11.96 1.31
C MET A 112 -40.25 -10.46 1.32
N ALA A 113 -41.11 -9.62 0.74
CA ALA A 113 -40.89 -8.17 0.67
C ALA A 113 -40.98 -7.48 2.05
N LEU A 114 -41.76 -8.03 2.98
CA LEU A 114 -41.97 -7.43 4.31
C LEU A 114 -40.66 -7.34 5.15
N PRO A 115 -39.94 -8.44 5.44
CA PRO A 115 -38.70 -8.36 6.20
C PRO A 115 -37.59 -7.64 5.43
N ALA A 116 -37.54 -7.77 4.10
CA ALA A 116 -36.59 -7.05 3.26
C ALA A 116 -36.77 -5.53 3.35
N THR A 117 -38.02 -5.04 3.30
CA THR A 117 -38.32 -3.61 3.43
C THR A 117 -37.89 -3.07 4.78
N LYS A 118 -38.16 -3.80 5.87
CA LYS A 118 -37.73 -3.42 7.22
C LYS A 118 -36.20 -3.26 7.31
N ALA A 119 -35.45 -4.24 6.78
CA ALA A 119 -33.99 -4.20 6.78
C ALA A 119 -33.46 -3.01 5.96
N VAL A 120 -33.99 -2.77 4.76
CA VAL A 120 -33.59 -1.65 3.90
C VAL A 120 -33.85 -0.30 4.57
N VAL A 121 -34.99 -0.12 5.24
CA VAL A 121 -35.30 1.11 5.98
C VAL A 121 -34.29 1.32 7.11
N ALA A 122 -33.98 0.27 7.89
CA ALA A 122 -33.00 0.36 8.97
C ALA A 122 -31.58 0.68 8.45
N MET A 123 -31.18 0.10 7.32
CA MET A 123 -29.90 0.38 6.65
C MET A 123 -29.76 1.84 6.20
N LYS A 124 -30.87 2.50 5.85
CA LYS A 124 -30.87 3.87 5.33
C LYS A 124 -31.02 4.95 6.41
N ASP A 125 -31.38 4.59 7.63
CA ASP A 125 -31.43 5.54 8.75
C ASP A 125 -30.02 5.88 9.26
N THR A 126 -29.43 6.95 8.73
CA THR A 126 -28.10 7.46 9.14
C THR A 126 -28.17 8.50 10.27
N THR A 127 -29.35 8.74 10.86
CA THR A 127 -29.52 9.74 11.92
C THR A 127 -28.87 9.30 13.23
N ASN A 128 -28.65 10.26 14.15
CA ASN A 128 -28.14 10.00 15.51
C ASN A 128 -26.80 9.23 15.56
N ALA A 129 -25.86 9.57 14.69
CA ALA A 129 -24.53 8.98 14.67
C ALA A 129 -23.62 9.57 15.76
N ASP A 130 -22.85 8.70 16.42
CA ASP A 130 -21.85 9.05 17.44
C ASP A 130 -20.55 9.56 16.81
N LEU A 131 -20.19 9.01 15.65
CA LEU A 131 -19.01 9.36 14.86
C LEU A 131 -19.43 9.52 13.41
N THR A 132 -18.88 10.52 12.72
CA THR A 132 -19.03 10.65 11.26
C THR A 132 -17.65 10.68 10.62
N VAL A 133 -17.44 9.78 9.66
CA VAL A 133 -16.23 9.68 8.86
C VAL A 133 -16.61 9.83 7.39
N LYS A 134 -15.89 10.70 6.68
CA LYS A 134 -15.98 10.79 5.22
C LYS A 134 -14.91 9.88 4.60
N VAL A 135 -15.35 9.00 3.73
CA VAL A 135 -14.56 8.06 2.95
C VAL A 135 -14.50 8.56 1.52
N THR A 136 -13.29 8.76 1.01
CA THR A 136 -13.07 9.21 -0.37
C THR A 136 -12.32 8.13 -1.16
N GLY A 137 -12.88 7.68 -2.28
CA GLY A 137 -12.20 6.77 -3.20
C GLY A 137 -11.23 7.50 -4.13
N TYR A 138 -10.04 6.92 -4.29
CA TYR A 138 -9.00 7.33 -5.25
C TYR A 138 -8.45 6.11 -5.98
N GLN A 139 -7.92 6.27 -7.18
CA GLN A 139 -7.13 5.24 -7.86
C GLN A 139 -5.73 5.15 -7.21
N TRP A 140 -5.36 4.10 -6.48
CA TRP A 140 -6.15 2.97 -5.95
C TRP A 140 -5.92 2.89 -4.44
N LYS A 141 -6.65 3.73 -3.70
CA LYS A 141 -6.53 3.93 -2.25
C LYS A 141 -7.79 4.58 -1.67
N TRP A 142 -7.90 4.57 -0.34
CA TRP A 142 -9.02 5.19 0.38
C TRP A 142 -8.53 6.35 1.25
N GLY A 143 -9.22 7.49 1.19
CA GLY A 143 -9.03 8.59 2.13
C GLY A 143 -10.07 8.54 3.24
N TYR A 144 -9.64 8.77 4.48
CA TYR A 144 -10.51 8.83 5.65
C TYR A 144 -10.38 10.19 6.33
N ASP A 145 -11.49 10.93 6.41
CA ASP A 145 -11.59 12.19 7.12
C ASP A 145 -12.58 12.05 8.29
N TYR A 146 -12.12 12.24 9.52
CA TYR A 146 -12.96 12.24 10.70
C TYR A 146 -13.63 13.61 10.82
N VAL A 147 -14.88 13.71 10.38
CA VAL A 147 -15.58 15.01 10.24
C VAL A 147 -16.36 15.42 11.48
N LYS A 148 -16.75 14.47 12.33
CA LYS A 148 -17.46 14.75 13.59
C LYS A 148 -17.22 13.64 14.61
N GLY A 149 -16.90 14.02 15.84
CA GLY A 149 -16.72 13.12 16.99
C GLY A 149 -15.34 13.28 17.63
N PRO A 150 -14.91 12.37 18.53
CA PRO A 150 -13.66 12.52 19.27
C PRO A 150 -12.43 12.70 18.37
N GLY A 151 -12.39 11.99 17.24
CA GLY A 151 -11.32 12.04 16.24
C GLY A 151 -11.40 13.20 15.25
N GLU A 152 -12.30 14.17 15.45
CA GLU A 152 -12.49 15.27 14.49
C GLU A 152 -11.18 15.99 14.15
N GLY A 153 -10.98 16.21 12.84
CA GLY A 153 -9.78 16.82 12.26
C GLY A 153 -8.69 15.82 11.85
N ILE A 154 -8.83 14.54 12.21
CA ILE A 154 -7.93 13.48 11.72
C ILE A 154 -8.25 13.19 10.25
N SER A 155 -7.21 13.19 9.41
CA SER A 155 -7.30 12.85 7.99
C SER A 155 -6.06 12.08 7.56
N PHE A 156 -6.25 11.02 6.75
CA PHE A 156 -5.15 10.25 6.16
C PHE A 156 -5.58 9.47 4.93
N LEU A 157 -4.59 9.03 4.15
CA LEU A 157 -4.76 8.06 3.07
C LEU A 157 -4.37 6.66 3.56
N SER A 158 -5.10 5.68 3.07
CA SER A 158 -4.93 4.26 3.35
C SER A 158 -4.62 3.54 2.03
N THR A 159 -3.42 2.96 1.96
CA THR A 159 -2.88 2.31 0.77
C THR A 159 -2.54 0.87 1.07
N LEU A 160 -2.58 0.02 0.04
CA LEU A 160 -2.21 -1.38 0.15
C LEU A 160 -0.77 -1.52 0.67
N SER A 161 -0.57 -2.29 1.73
CA SER A 161 0.76 -2.53 2.31
C SER A 161 1.47 -3.77 1.75
N THR A 162 0.75 -4.66 1.04
CA THR A 162 1.34 -5.85 0.40
C THR A 162 2.47 -5.45 -0.56
N PRO A 163 3.71 -5.93 -0.34
CA PRO A 163 4.85 -5.61 -1.19
C PRO A 163 4.67 -6.09 -2.63
N ARG A 164 5.20 -5.31 -3.59
CA ARG A 164 5.14 -5.69 -5.01
C ARG A 164 5.89 -6.98 -5.33
N ALA A 165 6.89 -7.34 -4.51
CA ALA A 165 7.60 -8.60 -4.63
C ALA A 165 6.68 -9.81 -4.39
N GLU A 166 5.74 -9.73 -3.44
CA GLU A 166 4.72 -10.77 -3.24
C GLU A 166 3.74 -10.83 -4.42
N VAL A 167 3.27 -9.66 -4.87
CA VAL A 167 2.36 -9.55 -6.04
C VAL A 167 2.98 -10.12 -7.32
N ASN A 168 4.29 -9.95 -7.51
CA ASN A 168 5.03 -10.43 -8.67
C ASN A 168 5.49 -11.90 -8.54
N GLY A 169 5.11 -12.61 -7.46
CA GLY A 169 5.52 -13.99 -7.21
C GLY A 169 7.00 -14.16 -6.87
N GLN A 170 7.67 -13.11 -6.42
CA GLN A 170 9.09 -13.12 -6.02
C GLN A 170 9.28 -13.46 -4.53
N GLN A 171 8.21 -13.34 -3.74
CA GLN A 171 8.15 -13.68 -2.31
C GLN A 171 6.87 -14.51 -2.05
N PRO A 172 6.88 -15.38 -1.02
CA PRO A 172 5.68 -16.09 -0.60
C PRO A 172 4.63 -15.09 -0.08
N ILE A 173 3.35 -15.40 -0.31
CA ILE A 173 2.22 -14.59 0.12
C ILE A 173 1.80 -14.92 1.56
N SER A 174 1.22 -13.95 2.27
CA SER A 174 0.61 -14.17 3.59
C SER A 174 -0.88 -14.51 3.51
N ASP A 175 -1.48 -14.92 4.64
CA ASP A 175 -2.93 -15.15 4.76
C ASP A 175 -3.77 -13.89 4.55
N THR A 176 -3.14 -12.71 4.67
CA THR A 176 -3.76 -11.40 4.47
C THR A 176 -3.28 -10.71 3.19
N TYR A 177 -2.71 -11.48 2.26
CA TYR A 177 -2.29 -11.00 0.94
C TYR A 177 -3.40 -10.20 0.24
N LEU A 178 -3.09 -8.97 -0.19
CA LEU A 178 -3.99 -7.98 -0.76
C LEU A 178 -5.10 -7.45 0.16
N GLN A 179 -5.01 -7.70 1.47
CA GLN A 179 -6.03 -7.32 2.44
C GLN A 179 -5.49 -6.44 3.57
N GLU A 180 -4.22 -6.05 3.53
CA GLU A 180 -3.59 -5.17 4.52
C GLU A 180 -3.39 -3.76 3.97
N VAL A 181 -3.42 -2.78 4.88
CA VAL A 181 -3.15 -1.37 4.57
C VAL A 181 -2.12 -0.81 5.53
N ASP A 182 -1.50 0.30 5.13
CA ASP A 182 -0.60 1.09 5.98
C ASP A 182 -1.33 1.80 7.14
N HIS A 183 -2.51 2.35 6.86
CA HIS A 183 -3.32 3.12 7.81
C HIS A 183 -4.77 2.63 7.80
N PRO A 184 -5.20 1.81 8.77
CA PRO A 184 -6.57 1.34 8.85
C PRO A 184 -7.53 2.44 9.36
N LEU A 185 -8.81 2.34 9.00
CA LEU A 185 -9.86 3.14 9.60
C LEU A 185 -10.09 2.67 11.05
N VAL A 186 -9.92 3.54 12.04
CA VAL A 186 -10.07 3.18 13.46
C VAL A 186 -11.37 3.75 14.04
N VAL A 187 -12.21 2.91 14.65
CA VAL A 187 -13.50 3.30 15.21
C VAL A 187 -13.77 2.62 16.56
N PRO A 188 -14.60 3.21 17.45
CA PRO A 188 -14.99 2.57 18.69
C PRO A 188 -16.10 1.52 18.48
N VAL A 189 -16.07 0.46 19.28
CA VAL A 189 -17.12 -0.57 19.36
C VAL A 189 -18.42 0.01 19.92
N ASN A 190 -19.57 -0.57 19.56
CA ASN A 190 -20.90 -0.20 20.06
C ASN A 190 -21.35 1.25 19.80
N LYS A 191 -20.68 1.96 18.89
CA LYS A 191 -21.05 3.31 18.44
C LYS A 191 -21.58 3.30 17.02
N LYS A 192 -22.60 4.12 16.74
CA LYS A 192 -23.15 4.29 15.39
C LYS A 192 -22.20 5.17 14.58
N ILE A 193 -21.50 4.56 13.64
CA ILE A 193 -20.56 5.23 12.74
C ILE A 193 -21.28 5.57 11.45
N ARG A 194 -21.47 6.85 11.16
CA ARG A 194 -21.95 7.32 9.86
C ARG A 194 -20.78 7.43 8.90
N VAL A 195 -20.90 6.78 7.76
CA VAL A 195 -19.90 6.76 6.70
C VAL A 195 -20.43 7.57 5.52
N ILE A 196 -19.82 8.72 5.28
CA ILE A 196 -20.12 9.58 4.14
C ILE A 196 -19.17 9.20 3.01
N THR A 197 -19.68 8.71 1.89
CA THR A 197 -18.87 8.15 0.81
C THR A 197 -18.92 9.04 -0.44
N THR A 198 -17.76 9.33 -1.02
CA THR A 198 -17.60 10.02 -2.32
C THR A 198 -16.30 9.56 -3.00
N ALA A 199 -16.00 10.03 -4.21
CA ALA A 199 -14.75 9.73 -4.92
C ALA A 199 -14.17 10.98 -5.60
N ASN A 200 -12.86 10.98 -5.85
CA ASN A 200 -12.17 12.10 -6.47
C ASN A 200 -11.84 11.89 -7.95
N ASP A 201 -11.97 10.66 -8.46
CA ASP A 201 -11.62 10.30 -9.84
C ASP A 201 -12.72 9.51 -10.56
N VAL A 202 -12.80 8.20 -10.34
CA VAL A 202 -13.77 7.28 -10.94
C VAL A 202 -14.71 6.74 -9.88
N VAL A 203 -15.69 5.92 -10.27
CA VAL A 203 -16.55 5.26 -9.30
C VAL A 203 -15.77 4.15 -8.59
N HIS A 204 -15.88 4.12 -7.27
CA HIS A 204 -15.44 3.01 -6.41
C HIS A 204 -16.62 2.50 -5.59
N SER A 205 -16.42 1.48 -4.76
CA SER A 205 -17.45 1.07 -3.79
C SER A 205 -16.84 0.54 -2.51
N TRP A 206 -17.11 1.22 -1.40
CA TRP A 206 -16.56 0.89 -0.09
C TRP A 206 -17.40 -0.23 0.52
N TYR A 207 -16.78 -1.39 0.77
CA TYR A 207 -17.48 -2.56 1.26
C TYR A 207 -16.72 -3.23 2.40
N VAL A 208 -17.42 -3.51 3.51
CA VAL A 208 -16.93 -4.38 4.60
C VAL A 208 -17.97 -5.48 4.84
N PRO A 209 -17.73 -6.73 4.39
CA PRO A 209 -18.73 -7.81 4.43
C PRO A 209 -19.26 -8.10 5.83
N ALA A 210 -18.38 -8.25 6.83
CA ALA A 210 -18.77 -8.50 8.22
C ALA A 210 -19.71 -7.42 8.80
N PHE A 211 -19.69 -6.21 8.24
CA PHE A 211 -20.56 -5.11 8.66
C PHE A 211 -21.87 -5.02 7.88
N GLY A 212 -22.00 -5.74 6.76
CA GLY A 212 -23.16 -5.66 5.88
C GLY A 212 -23.28 -4.31 5.17
N VAL A 213 -22.19 -3.55 5.07
CA VAL A 213 -22.17 -2.20 4.49
C VAL A 213 -21.41 -2.21 3.18
N LYS A 214 -22.13 -1.94 2.09
CA LYS A 214 -21.60 -1.60 0.76
C LYS A 214 -22.19 -0.27 0.33
N GLN A 215 -21.36 0.70 -0.02
CA GLN A 215 -21.82 1.95 -0.58
C GLN A 215 -20.87 2.45 -1.66
N ASP A 216 -21.42 2.68 -2.84
CA ASP A 216 -20.66 3.23 -3.96
C ASP A 216 -20.16 4.64 -3.61
N ALA A 217 -18.96 4.94 -4.09
CA ALA A 217 -18.27 6.22 -4.03
C ALA A 217 -18.31 6.83 -5.43
N ILE A 218 -19.18 7.83 -5.67
CA ILE A 218 -19.34 8.44 -7.01
C ILE A 218 -18.78 9.86 -6.99
N PRO A 219 -17.91 10.23 -7.95
CA PRO A 219 -17.43 11.61 -8.09
C PRO A 219 -18.56 12.62 -8.24
N GLY A 220 -18.51 13.70 -7.48
CA GLY A 220 -19.53 14.76 -7.49
C GLY A 220 -20.81 14.46 -6.71
N PHE A 221 -20.93 13.28 -6.12
CA PHE A 221 -22.05 12.92 -5.23
C PHE A 221 -21.55 12.54 -3.85
N VAL A 222 -22.37 12.85 -2.84
CA VAL A 222 -22.15 12.44 -1.47
C VAL A 222 -23.30 11.52 -1.08
N ARG A 223 -22.97 10.31 -0.65
CA ARG A 223 -23.95 9.35 -0.11
C ARG A 223 -23.54 8.92 1.27
N ASP A 224 -24.50 8.55 2.08
CA ASP A 224 -24.25 8.07 3.43
C ASP A 224 -24.79 6.67 3.67
N THR A 225 -24.08 5.98 4.53
CA THR A 225 -24.45 4.70 5.12
C THR A 225 -23.98 4.71 6.57
N TRP A 226 -24.22 3.62 7.29
CA TRP A 226 -23.78 3.52 8.68
C TRP A 226 -23.53 2.07 9.08
N PHE A 227 -22.71 1.88 10.09
CA PHE A 227 -22.59 0.61 10.81
C PHE A 227 -22.43 0.85 12.31
N LYS A 228 -22.69 -0.20 13.10
CA LYS A 228 -22.35 -0.27 14.52
C LYS A 228 -21.78 -1.65 14.78
N ALA A 229 -20.46 -1.72 14.97
CA ALA A 229 -19.78 -2.98 15.25
C ALA A 229 -19.98 -3.37 16.71
N ASP A 230 -20.42 -4.61 16.93
CA ASP A 230 -20.74 -5.13 18.28
C ASP A 230 -19.53 -5.83 18.94
N LYS A 231 -18.42 -5.99 18.19
CA LYS A 231 -17.22 -6.71 18.63
C LYS A 231 -15.95 -5.96 18.24
N VAL A 232 -15.02 -5.86 19.18
CA VAL A 232 -13.63 -5.39 18.96
C VAL A 232 -12.90 -6.36 18.04
N GLY A 233 -12.08 -5.81 17.14
CA GLY A 233 -11.27 -6.59 16.21
C GLY A 233 -10.95 -5.85 14.92
N THR A 234 -10.13 -6.48 14.08
CA THR A 234 -9.81 -6.02 12.73
C THR A 234 -10.79 -6.64 11.74
N TYR A 235 -11.33 -5.84 10.83
CA TYR A 235 -12.30 -6.28 9.81
C TYR A 235 -11.85 -5.82 8.43
N ARG A 236 -11.93 -6.72 7.46
CA ARG A 236 -11.37 -6.50 6.12
C ARG A 236 -12.48 -6.35 5.10
N GLY A 237 -12.22 -5.50 4.13
CA GLY A 237 -13.14 -5.09 3.10
C GLY A 237 -12.42 -4.78 1.80
N PHE A 238 -13.19 -4.42 0.77
CA PHE A 238 -12.71 -4.35 -0.60
C PHE A 238 -13.37 -3.22 -1.38
N CYS A 239 -12.70 -2.77 -2.43
CA CYS A 239 -13.37 -2.05 -3.50
C CYS A 239 -14.24 -3.02 -4.29
N THR A 240 -15.53 -2.72 -4.44
CA THR A 240 -16.51 -3.60 -5.13
C THR A 240 -17.21 -2.92 -6.31
N GLU A 241 -16.54 -1.95 -6.93
CA GLU A 241 -16.92 -1.36 -8.21
C GLU A 241 -15.67 -1.24 -9.08
N LEU A 242 -15.71 -1.72 -10.32
CA LEU A 242 -14.54 -1.79 -11.20
C LEU A 242 -14.00 -0.37 -11.47
N CYS A 243 -12.84 -0.06 -10.88
CA CYS A 243 -12.25 1.28 -10.90
C CYS A 243 -10.92 1.38 -11.68
N GLY A 244 -10.58 0.35 -12.46
CA GLY A 244 -9.41 0.33 -13.36
C GLY A 244 -8.39 -0.75 -13.04
N LYS A 245 -7.16 -0.56 -13.53
CA LYS A 245 -6.10 -1.59 -13.55
C LYS A 245 -5.84 -2.22 -12.17
N GLU A 246 -5.69 -1.41 -11.13
CA GLU A 246 -5.35 -1.91 -9.80
C GLU A 246 -6.60 -1.98 -8.89
N HIS A 247 -7.79 -2.23 -9.47
CA HIS A 247 -9.04 -2.37 -8.73
C HIS A 247 -8.96 -3.39 -7.58
N ALA A 248 -8.25 -4.50 -7.78
CA ALA A 248 -8.05 -5.55 -6.77
C ALA A 248 -6.99 -5.21 -5.70
N TYR A 249 -6.36 -4.04 -5.75
CA TYR A 249 -5.20 -3.66 -4.92
C TYR A 249 -5.50 -2.45 -4.03
N MET A 250 -6.77 -2.25 -3.66
CA MET A 250 -7.20 -1.17 -2.76
C MET A 250 -8.17 -1.68 -1.68
N PRO A 251 -7.68 -2.55 -0.76
CA PRO A 251 -8.50 -3.09 0.31
C PRO A 251 -8.94 -2.02 1.31
N VAL A 252 -9.88 -2.39 2.15
CA VAL A 252 -10.34 -1.62 3.30
C VAL A 252 -9.98 -2.42 4.55
N VAL A 253 -9.42 -1.75 5.56
CA VAL A 253 -9.25 -2.34 6.89
C VAL A 253 -9.88 -1.42 7.91
N VAL A 254 -10.71 -1.98 8.77
CA VAL A 254 -11.35 -1.28 9.89
C VAL A 254 -10.91 -1.93 11.20
N GLU A 255 -10.26 -1.15 12.06
CA GLU A 255 -9.91 -1.51 13.42
C GLU A 255 -11.04 -1.02 14.35
N VAL A 256 -11.77 -1.95 14.95
CA VAL A 256 -12.78 -1.65 15.96
C VAL A 256 -12.16 -1.82 17.33
N LEU A 257 -12.04 -0.73 18.09
CA LEU A 257 -11.38 -0.70 19.39
C LEU A 257 -12.38 -0.55 20.55
N SER A 258 -11.92 -0.81 21.77
CA SER A 258 -12.62 -0.39 22.97
C SER A 258 -12.73 1.14 23.04
N ASP A 259 -13.68 1.68 23.79
CA ASP A 259 -13.81 3.15 23.96
C ASP A 259 -12.50 3.77 24.50
N ASP A 260 -11.83 3.10 25.45
CA ASP A 260 -10.57 3.57 26.04
C ASP A 260 -9.41 3.54 25.04
N ASP A 261 -9.28 2.47 24.25
CA ASP A 261 -8.19 2.35 23.28
C ASP A 261 -8.42 3.26 22.07
N TYR A 262 -9.67 3.46 21.67
CA TYR A 262 -10.02 4.48 20.69
C TYR A 262 -9.65 5.88 21.18
N ALA A 263 -9.96 6.22 22.44
CA ALA A 263 -9.59 7.52 23.01
C ALA A 263 -8.06 7.72 23.03
N LYS A 264 -7.28 6.70 23.42
CA LYS A 264 -5.81 6.74 23.36
C LYS A 264 -5.31 6.93 21.94
N TRP A 265 -5.88 6.20 20.97
CA TRP A 265 -5.52 6.32 19.57
C TRP A 265 -5.80 7.75 19.06
N VAL A 266 -6.98 8.30 19.35
CA VAL A 266 -7.33 9.68 18.99
C VAL A 266 -6.34 10.68 19.59
N SER A 267 -6.02 10.56 20.88
CA SER A 267 -5.04 11.43 21.54
C SER A 267 -3.67 11.35 20.88
N ALA A 268 -3.20 10.14 20.54
CA ALA A 268 -1.94 9.94 19.84
C ALA A 268 -1.95 10.55 18.44
N GLN A 269 -3.03 10.38 17.68
CA GLN A 269 -3.15 11.00 16.35
C GLN A 269 -3.21 12.52 16.42
N LYS A 270 -3.96 13.09 17.37
CA LYS A 270 -3.98 14.54 17.59
C LYS A 270 -2.62 15.06 18.03
N ALA A 271 -1.88 14.32 18.87
CA ALA A 271 -0.52 14.67 19.23
C ALA A 271 0.42 14.64 18.01
N LYS A 272 0.30 13.65 17.12
CA LYS A 272 1.05 13.60 15.85
C LYS A 272 0.68 14.78 14.93
N LEU A 273 -0.61 15.09 14.80
CA LEU A 273 -1.08 16.25 14.03
C LEU A 273 -0.62 17.57 14.65
N ALA A 274 -0.48 17.65 15.97
CA ALA A 274 0.05 18.82 16.67
C ALA A 274 1.59 18.90 16.63
N ALA A 275 2.29 17.77 16.57
CA ALA A 275 3.74 17.71 16.41
C ALA A 275 4.19 17.93 14.95
N GLY A 276 3.36 17.48 14.00
CA GLY A 276 3.44 17.82 12.58
C GLY A 276 2.68 19.11 12.23
N ALA A 277 2.01 19.74 13.20
CA ALA A 277 1.47 21.08 13.04
C ALA A 277 2.67 21.97 12.90
N VAL A 278 2.84 22.40 11.66
CA VAL A 278 3.78 23.40 11.26
C VAL A 278 3.70 24.55 12.24
N ASP A 279 4.75 24.82 13.00
CA ASP A 279 4.90 26.18 13.53
C ASP A 279 5.07 27.08 12.29
N PRO A 280 4.06 27.90 11.93
CA PRO A 280 4.10 28.72 10.72
C PRO A 280 5.17 29.82 10.80
N ASN A 281 5.83 29.95 11.96
CA ASN A 281 6.94 30.86 12.21
C ASN A 281 8.28 30.13 12.36
N LYS A 282 8.30 28.78 12.43
CA LYS A 282 9.54 28.02 12.36
C LYS A 282 10.04 28.01 10.92
N VAL A 283 11.29 28.40 10.74
CA VAL A 283 12.02 28.18 9.49
C VAL A 283 12.58 26.75 9.54
N TYR A 284 12.14 25.89 8.63
CA TYR A 284 12.60 24.52 8.53
C TYR A 284 13.90 24.48 7.73
N THR A 285 14.86 23.71 8.21
CA THR A 285 16.11 23.48 7.48
C THR A 285 15.82 22.64 6.23
N ARG A 286 16.66 22.79 5.19
CA ARG A 286 16.55 21.96 3.98
C ARG A 286 16.65 20.47 4.33
N ALA A 287 17.48 20.09 5.28
CA ALA A 287 17.61 18.69 5.71
C ALA A 287 16.31 18.13 6.29
N GLU A 288 15.63 18.88 7.16
CA GLU A 288 14.32 18.48 7.71
C GLU A 288 13.27 18.33 6.60
N LEU A 289 13.21 19.30 5.68
CA LEU A 289 12.29 19.28 4.54
C LEU A 289 12.58 18.15 3.55
N MET A 290 13.85 17.81 3.34
CA MET A 290 14.25 16.68 2.49
C MET A 290 13.83 15.34 3.10
N ALA A 291 14.09 15.14 4.40
CA ALA A 291 13.74 13.89 5.08
C ALA A 291 12.21 13.66 5.10
N HIS A 292 11.44 14.68 5.50
CA HIS A 292 9.97 14.60 5.47
C HIS A 292 9.43 14.49 4.05
N GLY A 293 10.05 15.21 3.11
CA GLY A 293 9.63 15.23 1.71
C GLY A 293 9.82 13.89 1.00
N GLU A 294 10.84 13.11 1.38
CA GLU A 294 11.03 11.75 0.89
C GLU A 294 9.88 10.82 1.30
N GLU A 295 9.43 10.91 2.55
CA GLU A 295 8.29 10.13 3.06
C GLU A 295 7.00 10.51 2.33
N VAL A 296 6.72 11.81 2.21
CA VAL A 296 5.55 12.33 1.48
C VAL A 296 5.60 11.90 0.01
N TYR A 297 6.78 11.94 -0.62
CA TYR A 297 6.98 11.52 -2.01
C TYR A 297 6.66 10.04 -2.20
N LYS A 298 7.18 9.17 -1.33
CA LYS A 298 6.94 7.72 -1.39
C LYS A 298 5.46 7.39 -1.22
N ALA A 299 4.78 8.06 -0.30
CA ALA A 299 3.36 7.81 0.00
C ALA A 299 2.41 8.30 -1.12
N ASN A 300 2.74 9.41 -1.79
CA ASN A 300 1.79 10.12 -2.64
C ASN A 300 2.16 10.15 -4.12
N CYS A 301 3.45 10.32 -4.43
CA CYS A 301 3.93 10.66 -5.77
C CYS A 301 4.55 9.46 -6.49
N ALA A 302 5.24 8.59 -5.76
CA ALA A 302 6.08 7.54 -6.32
C ALA A 302 5.32 6.47 -7.14
N VAL A 303 4.03 6.27 -6.87
CA VAL A 303 3.20 5.32 -7.64
C VAL A 303 3.12 5.68 -9.12
N CYS A 304 3.07 6.99 -9.44
CA CYS A 304 3.01 7.49 -10.81
C CYS A 304 4.39 7.93 -11.31
N HIS A 305 5.20 8.57 -10.46
CA HIS A 305 6.48 9.16 -10.85
C HIS A 305 7.70 8.23 -10.65
N GLN A 306 7.47 7.02 -10.15
CA GLN A 306 8.47 6.03 -9.73
C GLN A 306 9.32 6.48 -8.54
N PRO A 307 9.80 5.58 -7.66
CA PRO A 307 10.64 5.98 -6.51
C PRO A 307 11.92 6.77 -6.87
N ASN A 308 12.40 6.61 -8.11
CA ASN A 308 13.57 7.30 -8.65
C ASN A 308 13.23 8.55 -9.48
N GLY A 309 11.97 9.00 -9.48
CA GLY A 309 11.55 10.19 -10.20
C GLY A 309 11.55 10.07 -11.73
N LYS A 310 11.78 8.89 -12.32
CA LYS A 310 11.90 8.73 -13.79
C LYS A 310 10.55 8.69 -14.52
N GLY A 311 9.43 8.61 -13.81
CA GLY A 311 8.11 8.46 -14.41
C GLY A 311 7.93 7.12 -15.13
N VAL A 312 6.73 6.91 -15.69
CA VAL A 312 6.41 5.72 -16.49
C VAL A 312 5.28 6.01 -17.48
N GLY A 313 5.49 5.69 -18.76
CA GLY A 313 4.46 5.85 -19.80
C GLY A 313 3.94 7.29 -19.91
N ALA A 314 2.64 7.48 -19.61
CA ALA A 314 1.99 8.79 -19.63
C ALA A 314 2.34 9.69 -18.42
N PHE A 315 2.96 9.13 -17.38
CA PHE A 315 3.39 9.89 -16.19
C PHE A 315 4.83 10.38 -16.38
N PRO A 316 5.05 11.71 -16.42
CA PRO A 316 6.33 12.27 -16.79
C PRO A 316 7.40 12.08 -15.70
N ALA A 317 8.67 12.13 -16.13
CA ALA A 317 9.81 12.18 -15.23
C ALA A 317 9.84 13.51 -14.43
N LEU A 318 10.06 13.40 -13.13
CA LEU A 318 10.39 14.51 -12.23
C LEU A 318 11.89 14.75 -12.19
N ASP A 319 12.69 13.70 -12.27
CA ASP A 319 14.15 13.80 -12.41
C ASP A 319 14.53 14.41 -13.77
N GLY A 320 15.20 15.56 -13.76
CA GLY A 320 15.47 16.37 -14.94
C GLY A 320 14.22 17.03 -15.56
N GLY A 321 13.07 16.96 -14.89
CA GLY A 321 11.79 17.47 -15.40
C GLY A 321 11.77 19.00 -15.49
N LYS A 322 11.10 19.56 -16.53
CA LYS A 322 11.02 21.01 -16.75
C LYS A 322 10.28 21.76 -15.63
N ILE A 323 9.26 21.15 -15.03
CA ILE A 323 8.49 21.75 -13.93
C ILE A 323 9.35 21.75 -12.66
N VAL A 324 9.96 20.61 -12.33
CA VAL A 324 10.78 20.46 -11.13
C VAL A 324 12.02 21.35 -11.18
N ASN A 325 12.67 21.49 -12.34
CA ASN A 325 13.84 22.36 -12.49
C ASN A 325 13.53 23.83 -12.79
N GLY A 326 12.25 24.14 -13.07
CA GLY A 326 11.78 25.49 -13.37
C GLY A 326 11.55 26.35 -12.13
N PRO A 327 10.84 27.49 -12.29
CA PRO A 327 10.43 28.37 -11.19
C PRO A 327 9.67 27.62 -10.10
N ILE A 328 9.99 27.88 -8.82
CA ILE A 328 9.39 27.15 -7.70
C ILE A 328 7.88 27.42 -7.59
N ALA A 329 7.45 28.62 -7.97
CA ALA A 329 6.04 29.00 -8.06
C ALA A 329 5.26 28.09 -9.02
N GLY A 330 5.81 27.81 -10.20
CA GLY A 330 5.17 26.95 -11.20
C GLY A 330 5.10 25.50 -10.74
N HIS A 331 6.11 25.03 -10.00
CA HIS A 331 6.09 23.70 -9.40
C HIS A 331 4.99 23.59 -8.33
N LEU A 332 4.93 24.56 -7.41
CA LEU A 332 3.93 24.64 -6.35
C LEU A 332 2.51 24.72 -6.91
N GLU A 333 2.28 25.56 -7.92
CA GLU A 333 0.97 25.69 -8.55
C GLU A 333 0.50 24.36 -9.16
N GLN A 334 1.40 23.62 -9.83
CA GLN A 334 1.03 22.34 -10.42
C GLN A 334 0.73 21.26 -9.37
N VAL A 335 1.44 21.24 -8.23
CA VAL A 335 1.12 20.31 -7.13
C VAL A 335 -0.22 20.66 -6.49
N LEU A 336 -0.50 21.95 -6.26
CA LEU A 336 -1.76 22.40 -5.67
C LEU A 336 -2.96 22.15 -6.59
N LYS A 337 -2.84 22.38 -7.89
CA LYS A 337 -3.97 22.29 -8.84
C LYS A 337 -4.09 20.94 -9.54
N GLY A 338 -3.02 20.15 -9.58
CA GLY A 338 -2.94 18.98 -10.45
C GLY A 338 -2.84 19.35 -11.93
N LYS A 339 -2.66 18.35 -12.80
CA LYS A 339 -2.66 18.53 -14.26
C LYS A 339 -2.94 17.22 -15.00
N GLY A 340 -3.97 17.20 -15.84
CA GLY A 340 -4.34 15.99 -16.59
C GLY A 340 -4.74 14.87 -15.65
N ALA A 341 -4.02 13.74 -15.69
CA ALA A 341 -4.24 12.60 -14.80
C ALA A 341 -3.62 12.77 -13.40
N MET A 342 -2.81 13.80 -13.16
CA MET A 342 -2.27 14.10 -11.83
C MET A 342 -3.35 14.82 -11.00
N PRO A 343 -3.80 14.26 -9.86
CA PRO A 343 -4.80 14.89 -9.01
C PRO A 343 -4.27 16.17 -8.34
N SER A 344 -5.20 17.01 -7.87
CA SER A 344 -4.85 18.13 -6.98
C SER A 344 -4.45 17.61 -5.60
N TRP A 345 -3.39 18.19 -5.04
CA TRP A 345 -2.91 17.89 -3.69
C TRP A 345 -3.14 19.04 -2.70
N ALA A 346 -4.08 19.94 -2.99
CA ALA A 346 -4.40 21.08 -2.12
C ALA A 346 -4.88 20.66 -0.71
N SER A 347 -5.30 19.41 -0.52
CA SER A 347 -5.69 18.87 0.78
C SER A 347 -4.52 18.47 1.69
N LEU A 348 -3.30 18.31 1.17
CA LEU A 348 -2.15 17.98 1.99
C LEU A 348 -1.79 19.13 2.95
N PRO A 349 -1.19 18.88 4.12
CA PRO A 349 -0.63 19.92 4.98
C PRO A 349 0.43 20.78 4.29
N ASP A 350 0.59 22.04 4.75
CA ASP A 350 1.57 22.96 4.16
C ASP A 350 3.02 22.48 4.25
N LEU A 351 3.37 21.81 5.36
CA LEU A 351 4.69 21.20 5.50
C LEU A 351 4.91 20.03 4.56
N ASP A 352 3.89 19.23 4.28
CA ASP A 352 4.00 18.11 3.35
C ASP A 352 4.26 18.61 1.94
N ILE A 353 3.52 19.63 1.50
CA ILE A 353 3.71 20.27 0.19
C ILE A 353 5.07 20.95 0.11
N ALA A 354 5.45 21.71 1.15
CA ALA A 354 6.76 22.37 1.23
C ALA A 354 7.91 21.36 1.15
N SER A 355 7.78 20.25 1.87
CA SER A 355 8.80 19.22 1.97
C SER A 355 8.90 18.40 0.70
N VAL A 356 7.79 17.95 0.11
CA VAL A 356 7.82 17.13 -1.12
C VAL A 356 8.36 17.93 -2.30
N ILE A 357 8.01 19.20 -2.45
CA ILE A 357 8.55 20.07 -3.49
C ILE A 357 10.04 20.30 -3.26
N THR A 358 10.47 20.53 -2.02
CA THR A 358 11.89 20.65 -1.68
C THR A 358 12.65 19.37 -2.02
N TYR A 359 12.10 18.21 -1.66
CA TYR A 359 12.67 16.90 -1.97
C TYR A 359 12.81 16.68 -3.47
N GLU A 360 11.75 16.85 -4.25
CA GLU A 360 11.75 16.62 -5.70
C GLU A 360 12.76 17.53 -6.43
N ARG A 361 12.90 18.78 -5.99
CA ARG A 361 13.81 19.78 -6.59
C ARG A 361 15.29 19.56 -6.26
N ASN A 362 15.59 18.72 -5.26
CA ASN A 362 16.93 18.49 -4.75
C ASN A 362 17.32 17.00 -4.69
N SER A 363 16.50 16.13 -5.28
CA SER A 363 16.74 14.69 -5.35
C SER A 363 17.10 14.25 -6.76
N TRP A 364 17.75 13.08 -6.84
CA TRP A 364 18.17 12.47 -8.09
C TRP A 364 19.16 13.38 -8.86
N GLY A 365 18.89 13.71 -10.12
CA GLY A 365 19.66 14.68 -10.90
C GLY A 365 19.21 16.13 -10.71
N ASN A 366 18.20 16.40 -9.88
CA ASN A 366 17.75 17.75 -9.59
C ASN A 366 18.58 18.34 -8.44
N HIS A 367 19.25 19.47 -8.69
CA HIS A 367 20.13 20.12 -7.72
C HIS A 367 19.85 21.62 -7.67
N LYS A 368 18.59 22.01 -7.46
CA LYS A 368 18.20 23.42 -7.41
C LYS A 368 18.80 24.16 -6.21
N GLY A 369 19.07 23.45 -5.13
CA GLY A 369 19.60 23.98 -3.88
C GLY A 369 18.58 24.76 -3.06
N ASP A 370 17.38 24.99 -3.59
CA ASP A 370 16.31 25.76 -2.96
C ASP A 370 15.47 24.93 -1.97
N SER A 371 14.72 25.62 -1.13
CA SER A 371 13.76 25.00 -0.22
C SER A 371 12.49 25.82 -0.18
N LEU A 372 11.34 25.16 -0.18
CA LEU A 372 10.04 25.78 0.03
C LEU A 372 9.68 25.71 1.51
N GLN A 373 9.27 26.82 2.10
CA GLN A 373 8.82 26.88 3.48
C GLN A 373 7.29 26.70 3.56
N PRO A 374 6.77 26.08 4.63
CA PRO A 374 5.33 25.88 4.79
C PRO A 374 4.51 27.19 4.73
N LYS A 375 5.04 28.29 5.29
CA LYS A 375 4.42 29.62 5.19
C LYS A 375 4.22 30.08 3.74
N GLN A 376 5.15 29.74 2.84
CA GLN A 376 5.05 30.09 1.42
C GLN A 376 3.97 29.27 0.71
N VAL A 377 3.70 28.04 1.18
CA VAL A 377 2.56 27.24 0.71
C VAL A 377 1.25 27.85 1.20
N ALA A 378 1.17 28.22 2.48
CA ALA A 378 0.00 28.90 3.05
C ALA A 378 -0.32 30.21 2.31
N ASP A 379 0.70 31.03 2.01
CA ASP A 379 0.56 32.25 1.21
C ASP A 379 0.10 31.94 -0.23
N ALA A 380 0.63 30.90 -0.85
CA ALA A 380 0.24 30.49 -2.20
C ALA A 380 -1.22 30.02 -2.29
N ARG A 381 -1.75 29.36 -1.26
CA ARG A 381 -3.19 29.02 -1.18
C ARG A 381 -4.08 30.27 -1.18
N ASN A 382 -3.56 31.38 -0.67
CA ASN A 382 -4.24 32.68 -0.64
C ASN A 382 -3.91 33.55 -1.87
N GLY A 383 -3.36 32.95 -2.94
CA GLY A 383 -3.09 33.62 -4.22
C GLY A 383 -1.74 34.35 -4.29
N LYS A 384 -0.90 34.23 -3.25
CA LYS A 384 0.43 34.86 -3.22
C LYS A 384 1.51 33.81 -3.44
N LEU A 385 1.82 33.53 -4.71
CA LEU A 385 2.88 32.59 -5.07
C LEU A 385 4.26 33.08 -4.59
N PRO A 386 5.15 32.18 -4.16
CA PRO A 386 6.50 32.54 -3.76
C PRO A 386 7.26 33.13 -4.96
N ALA A 387 8.02 34.20 -4.73
CA ALA A 387 9.03 34.63 -5.68
C ALA A 387 10.11 33.53 -5.82
N ASP A 388 10.74 33.43 -7.00
CA ASP A 388 11.87 32.52 -7.18
C ASP A 388 12.93 32.83 -6.11
N ALA A 389 13.25 31.83 -5.28
CA ALA A 389 14.08 32.03 -4.10
C ALA A 389 15.50 32.45 -4.49
N GLN A 390 15.97 33.57 -3.91
CA GLN A 390 17.40 33.76 -3.63
C GLN A 390 17.85 32.66 -2.68
N GLN A 391 19.06 32.12 -2.94
CA GLN A 391 19.76 31.19 -2.04
C GLN A 391 19.60 31.63 -0.59
N ALA A 392 18.89 30.84 0.21
CA ALA A 392 18.86 31.00 1.65
C ALA A 392 20.12 30.38 2.25
N ASP A 393 21.27 30.96 1.91
CA ASP A 393 22.49 30.77 2.69
C ASP A 393 22.39 31.71 3.91
N GLY A 394 21.74 31.22 4.97
CA GLY A 394 21.86 31.79 6.30
C GLY A 394 23.24 31.51 6.91
N GLY A 395 24.31 31.81 6.17
CA GLY A 395 25.70 31.78 6.62
C GLY A 395 26.20 33.22 6.77
N ALA A 396 26.18 33.74 7.99
CA ALA A 396 26.82 35.01 8.30
C ALA A 396 28.35 34.87 8.14
N ALA A 397 28.92 35.58 7.18
CA ALA A 397 30.36 35.74 7.04
C ALA A 397 30.78 37.14 7.51
N ALA A 398 31.65 37.17 8.52
CA ALA A 398 32.82 38.05 8.70
C ALA A 398 32.95 38.65 10.11
N ALA A 399 33.74 37.97 10.94
CA ALA A 399 34.75 38.63 11.78
C ALA A 399 35.79 37.56 12.19
N ALA A 400 36.95 37.60 11.53
CA ALA A 400 38.12 36.87 11.98
C ALA A 400 38.79 37.66 13.11
N ALA A 401 38.87 37.07 14.31
CA ALA A 401 39.97 37.27 15.25
C ALA A 401 39.85 36.24 16.39
N ASP A 402 40.86 35.38 16.45
CA ASP A 402 41.49 34.81 17.65
C ASP A 402 40.61 34.17 18.74
N ALA A 403 40.63 32.83 18.80
CA ALA A 403 40.93 32.10 20.04
C ALA A 403 41.02 30.60 19.73
N SER A 404 42.24 30.10 19.81
CA SER A 404 42.59 28.69 19.93
C SER A 404 41.80 27.97 21.04
N GLY A 405 41.22 26.80 20.72
CA GLY A 405 40.88 25.79 21.72
C GLY A 405 39.60 25.00 21.43
N ALA A 406 39.76 23.68 21.40
CA ALA A 406 38.75 22.63 21.57
C ALA A 406 38.09 22.01 20.31
N ALA A 407 38.54 20.77 20.07
CA ALA A 407 37.82 19.61 19.55
C ALA A 407 37.33 19.63 18.08
N ALA A 408 38.17 19.06 17.21
CA ALA A 408 37.73 18.45 15.96
C ALA A 408 36.77 17.28 16.27
N GLN A 409 35.48 17.44 15.98
CA GLN A 409 34.56 16.33 15.82
C GLN A 409 34.56 15.89 14.37
N THR A 410 35.14 14.73 14.11
CA THR A 410 35.06 13.97 12.87
C THR A 410 33.59 13.65 12.56
N GLN A 411 33.07 14.10 11.41
CA GLN A 411 31.82 13.58 10.87
C GLN A 411 31.98 12.08 10.62
N ALA A 412 31.33 11.25 11.43
CA ALA A 412 31.22 9.83 11.17
C ALA A 412 30.31 9.63 9.94
N GLN A 413 30.89 9.29 8.80
CA GLN A 413 30.13 8.80 7.65
C GLN A 413 29.44 7.49 8.04
N THR A 414 28.12 7.42 7.84
CA THR A 414 27.31 6.23 8.13
C THR A 414 27.45 5.20 7.01
N LEU A 415 27.56 3.92 7.34
CA LEU A 415 27.51 2.83 6.37
C LEU A 415 26.07 2.66 5.80
N PRO A 416 25.90 2.21 4.54
CA PRO A 416 26.93 1.72 3.62
C PRO A 416 27.75 2.83 2.95
N ALA A 417 29.05 2.57 2.76
CA ALA A 417 29.96 3.44 2.02
C ALA A 417 30.34 2.80 0.67
N ALA A 418 30.51 3.59 -0.38
CA ALA A 418 30.87 3.11 -1.71
C ALA A 418 32.21 3.69 -2.18
N ILE A 419 33.10 2.83 -2.70
CA ILE A 419 34.38 3.21 -3.30
C ILE A 419 34.30 2.98 -4.80
N TYR A 420 34.50 4.03 -5.61
CA TYR A 420 34.39 3.96 -7.07
C TYR A 420 35.76 3.86 -7.72
N PHE A 421 35.96 2.84 -8.55
CA PHE A 421 37.22 2.62 -9.26
C PHE A 421 37.21 3.23 -10.66
N GLU A 422 38.40 3.58 -11.12
CA GLU A 422 38.65 3.96 -12.51
C GLU A 422 38.39 2.79 -13.47
N THR A 423 38.05 3.10 -14.71
CA THR A 423 37.75 2.11 -15.75
C THR A 423 38.92 1.15 -15.97
N GLY A 424 38.65 -0.16 -15.93
CA GLY A 424 39.66 -1.21 -16.13
C GLY A 424 40.72 -1.35 -15.03
N LYS A 425 40.61 -0.55 -13.96
CA LYS A 425 41.62 -0.44 -12.90
C LYS A 425 41.14 -1.03 -11.58
N SER A 426 42.07 -1.51 -10.77
CA SER A 426 41.80 -2.01 -9.41
C SER A 426 42.61 -1.28 -8.34
N GLU A 427 43.41 -0.28 -8.71
CA GLU A 427 44.11 0.56 -7.76
C GLU A 427 43.12 1.33 -6.89
N LEU A 428 43.38 1.38 -5.58
CA LEU A 428 42.53 2.07 -4.62
C LEU A 428 42.59 3.59 -4.89
N PRO A 429 41.45 4.27 -5.09
CA PRO A 429 41.43 5.70 -5.37
C PRO A 429 41.74 6.52 -4.11
N ALA A 430 42.20 7.76 -4.29
CA ALA A 430 42.70 8.59 -3.18
C ALA A 430 41.60 8.95 -2.15
N ASP A 431 40.35 9.05 -2.61
CA ASP A 431 39.14 9.31 -1.82
C ASP A 431 38.62 8.08 -1.06
N ALA A 432 39.13 6.88 -1.34
CA ALA A 432 38.76 5.66 -0.61
C ALA A 432 39.17 5.68 0.87
N LYS A 433 40.15 6.52 1.24
CA LYS A 433 40.69 6.59 2.60
C LYS A 433 39.61 6.94 3.62
N ASP A 434 38.69 7.83 3.26
CA ASP A 434 37.62 8.29 4.15
C ASP A 434 36.60 7.16 4.38
N ALA A 435 36.20 6.46 3.31
CA ALA A 435 35.31 5.31 3.38
C ALA A 435 35.90 4.15 4.21
N ILE A 436 37.21 3.89 4.06
CA ILE A 436 37.91 2.85 4.82
C ILE A 436 38.02 3.24 6.30
N ALA A 437 38.34 4.51 6.60
CA ALA A 437 38.40 5.01 7.96
C ALA A 437 37.03 4.95 8.65
N ALA A 438 35.97 5.36 7.97
CA ALA A 438 34.60 5.29 8.48
C ALA A 438 34.16 3.85 8.78
N ALA A 439 34.46 2.91 7.88
CA ALA A 439 34.17 1.49 8.10
C ALA A 439 34.97 0.88 9.26
N ALA A 440 36.24 1.26 9.42
CA ALA A 440 37.07 0.82 10.53
C ALA A 440 36.57 1.35 11.88
N GLU A 441 36.17 2.62 11.94
CA GLU A 441 35.56 3.22 13.14
C GLU A 441 34.21 2.59 13.48
N TYR A 442 33.37 2.29 12.47
CA TYR A 442 32.10 1.59 12.68
C TYR A 442 32.30 0.21 13.34
N VAL A 443 33.29 -0.55 12.86
CA VAL A 443 33.67 -1.87 13.39
C VAL A 443 34.20 -1.76 14.82
N LYS A 444 34.97 -0.72 15.16
CA LYS A 444 35.42 -0.46 16.53
C LYS A 444 34.27 -0.11 17.47
N ALA A 445 33.32 0.71 16.99
CA ALA A 445 32.15 1.12 17.76
C ALA A 445 31.11 -0.02 17.96
N HIS A 446 31.14 -1.04 17.11
CA HIS A 446 30.22 -2.18 17.15
C HIS A 446 31.01 -3.50 17.17
N PRO A 447 31.41 -4.01 18.36
CA PRO A 447 32.29 -5.17 18.49
C PRO A 447 31.82 -6.43 17.76
N ASP A 448 30.50 -6.63 17.65
CA ASP A 448 29.89 -7.81 17.04
C ASP A 448 29.55 -7.66 15.55
N ALA A 449 29.66 -6.45 14.98
CA ALA A 449 29.25 -6.21 13.59
C ALA A 449 30.23 -6.87 12.59
N LYS A 450 29.73 -7.41 11.48
CA LYS A 450 30.60 -7.81 10.35
C LYS A 450 30.38 -6.86 9.19
N LEU A 451 31.41 -6.65 8.36
CA LEU A 451 31.31 -5.87 7.14
C LEU A 451 31.12 -6.81 5.95
N ALA A 452 30.14 -6.54 5.10
CA ALA A 452 29.99 -7.16 3.79
C ALA A 452 30.59 -6.26 2.71
N LEU A 453 31.38 -6.85 1.83
CA LEU A 453 31.98 -6.19 0.66
C LEU A 453 31.38 -6.77 -0.62
N SER A 454 30.62 -5.95 -1.35
CA SER A 454 30.06 -6.31 -2.67
C SER A 454 30.77 -5.52 -3.78
N GLY A 455 31.42 -6.23 -4.70
CA GLY A 455 32.00 -5.63 -5.91
C GLY A 455 31.02 -5.73 -7.07
N PHE A 456 30.90 -4.69 -7.88
CA PHE A 456 29.97 -4.66 -9.02
C PHE A 456 30.70 -4.86 -10.36
N THR A 457 30.04 -5.53 -11.31
CA THR A 457 30.60 -5.84 -12.64
C THR A 457 30.06 -4.89 -13.72
N ASP A 458 30.95 -4.42 -14.60
CA ASP A 458 30.59 -3.72 -15.84
C ASP A 458 29.72 -4.58 -16.77
N LYS A 459 28.75 -3.95 -17.45
CA LYS A 459 27.85 -4.60 -18.43
C LYS A 459 28.46 -4.76 -19.82
N THR A 460 29.51 -4.02 -20.10
CA THR A 460 30.20 -3.99 -21.38
C THR A 460 31.58 -4.64 -21.23
N GLY A 461 32.02 -5.39 -22.24
CA GLY A 461 33.26 -6.17 -22.19
C GLY A 461 33.04 -7.65 -21.82
N SER A 462 34.12 -8.37 -21.52
CA SER A 462 34.06 -9.79 -21.17
C SER A 462 33.50 -9.99 -19.76
N ALA A 463 32.43 -10.78 -19.63
CA ALA A 463 31.77 -11.05 -18.35
C ALA A 463 32.73 -11.68 -17.33
N ASP A 464 33.57 -12.62 -17.76
CA ASP A 464 34.56 -13.28 -16.89
C ASP A 464 35.65 -12.29 -16.43
N ALA A 465 36.10 -11.40 -17.32
CA ALA A 465 37.07 -10.37 -16.97
C ALA A 465 36.49 -9.34 -16.00
N ASN A 466 35.22 -8.95 -16.18
CA ASN A 466 34.54 -7.99 -15.32
C ASN A 466 34.26 -8.58 -13.93
N ALA A 467 33.92 -9.87 -13.84
CA ALA A 467 33.75 -10.58 -12.58
C ALA A 467 35.07 -10.70 -11.80
N GLU A 468 36.18 -11.07 -12.47
CA GLU A 468 37.49 -11.12 -11.83
C GLU A 468 38.00 -9.72 -11.43
N LEU A 469 37.74 -8.68 -12.22
CA LEU A 469 38.09 -7.31 -11.86
C LEU A 469 37.30 -6.81 -10.64
N ALA A 470 35.98 -7.06 -10.59
CA ALA A 470 35.14 -6.71 -9.45
C ALA A 470 35.58 -7.43 -8.16
N LYS A 471 35.93 -8.71 -8.27
CA LYS A 471 36.50 -9.51 -7.17
C LYS A 471 37.84 -8.96 -6.70
N ARG A 472 38.73 -8.59 -7.63
CA ARG A 472 40.04 -8.01 -7.30
C ARG A 472 39.91 -6.66 -6.58
N ARG A 473 38.96 -5.81 -7.00
CA ARG A 473 38.64 -4.55 -6.30
C ARG A 473 38.16 -4.79 -4.88
N ALA A 474 37.23 -5.73 -4.68
CA ALA A 474 36.74 -6.08 -3.34
C ALA A 474 37.83 -6.64 -2.42
N GLN A 475 38.77 -7.43 -2.97
CA GLN A 475 39.95 -7.92 -2.24
C GLN A 475 40.89 -6.79 -1.82
N ILE A 476 41.12 -5.80 -2.69
CA ILE A 476 41.97 -4.63 -2.39
C ILE A 476 41.33 -3.78 -1.29
N VAL A 477 40.01 -3.58 -1.31
CA VAL A 477 39.28 -2.88 -0.23
C VAL A 477 39.37 -3.66 1.08
N ARG A 478 39.23 -5.00 1.05
CA ARG A 478 39.44 -5.85 2.23
C ARG A 478 40.85 -5.68 2.80
N ASP A 479 41.89 -5.71 1.97
CA ASP A 479 43.27 -5.61 2.44
C ASP A 479 43.56 -4.22 3.03
N ALA A 480 42.93 -3.17 2.47
CA ALA A 480 42.99 -1.83 3.02
C ALA A 480 42.26 -1.72 4.38
N LEU A 481 41.09 -2.37 4.55
CA LEU A 481 40.38 -2.45 5.83
C LEU A 481 41.18 -3.22 6.89
N LYS A 482 41.86 -4.30 6.50
CA LYS A 482 42.79 -5.04 7.39
C LYS A 482 43.93 -4.15 7.86
N THR A 483 44.51 -3.38 6.94
CA THR A 483 45.57 -2.40 7.27
C THR A 483 45.06 -1.30 8.20
N ALA A 484 43.78 -0.92 8.08
CA ALA A 484 43.10 0.02 8.97
C ALA A 484 42.66 -0.59 10.32
N GLY A 485 42.99 -1.86 10.60
CA GLY A 485 42.76 -2.52 11.89
C GLY A 485 41.46 -3.32 12.01
N VAL A 486 40.75 -3.58 10.91
CA VAL A 486 39.58 -4.48 10.90
C VAL A 486 40.04 -5.94 10.84
N ALA A 487 39.62 -6.77 11.79
CA ALA A 487 39.94 -8.20 11.81
C ALA A 487 39.35 -8.94 10.59
N GLU A 488 40.10 -9.90 10.05
CA GLU A 488 39.74 -10.57 8.79
C GLU A 488 38.43 -11.38 8.89
N ASP A 489 38.17 -12.00 10.04
CA ASP A 489 36.93 -12.72 10.34
C ASP A 489 35.69 -11.83 10.45
N ARG A 490 35.91 -10.50 10.51
CA ARG A 490 34.86 -9.48 10.47
C ARG A 490 34.59 -8.92 9.08
N ILE A 491 35.24 -9.43 8.03
CA ILE A 491 35.03 -9.00 6.65
C ILE A 491 34.53 -10.16 5.78
N ILE A 492 33.36 -10.00 5.19
CA ILE A 492 32.70 -10.99 4.32
C ILE A 492 32.75 -10.49 2.88
N LEU A 493 33.51 -11.17 2.02
CA LEU A 493 33.49 -10.92 0.58
C LEU A 493 32.26 -11.58 -0.04
N LYS A 494 31.35 -10.78 -0.62
CA LYS A 494 30.22 -11.29 -1.39
C LYS A 494 30.65 -11.59 -2.83
N LYS A 495 29.87 -12.44 -3.51
CA LYS A 495 30.07 -12.69 -4.94
C LYS A 495 29.84 -11.39 -5.73
N PRO A 496 30.60 -11.13 -6.80
CA PRO A 496 30.38 -9.95 -7.63
C PRO A 496 28.94 -9.87 -8.14
N GLU A 497 28.36 -8.67 -8.09
CA GLU A 497 26.97 -8.42 -8.47
C GLU A 497 26.92 -7.71 -9.83
N THR A 498 26.02 -8.16 -10.70
CA THR A 498 25.77 -7.51 -11.99
C THR A 498 24.67 -6.47 -11.85
N ILE A 499 24.91 -5.25 -12.31
CA ILE A 499 23.90 -4.19 -12.28
C ILE A 499 22.73 -4.57 -13.20
N THR A 500 21.49 -4.56 -12.70
CA THR A 500 20.28 -4.82 -13.50
C THR A 500 19.44 -3.56 -13.67
N GLY A 501 19.97 -2.55 -14.36
CA GLY A 501 19.25 -1.33 -14.73
C GLY A 501 20.13 -0.35 -15.51
N GLY A 502 19.55 0.60 -16.24
CA GLY A 502 20.27 1.57 -17.11
C GLY A 502 21.09 2.61 -16.33
N ALA A 503 22.06 2.16 -15.55
CA ALA A 503 22.88 2.97 -14.66
C ALA A 503 24.07 3.64 -15.36
N ASP A 504 24.52 4.75 -14.76
CA ASP A 504 25.83 5.37 -14.98
C ASP A 504 26.94 4.30 -14.95
N ALA A 505 27.85 4.32 -15.94
CA ALA A 505 28.99 3.40 -16.01
C ALA A 505 29.87 3.45 -14.75
N LYS A 506 29.81 4.53 -13.96
CA LYS A 506 30.54 4.65 -12.69
C LYS A 506 30.01 3.68 -11.62
N GLU A 507 28.71 3.41 -11.59
CA GLU A 507 28.08 2.52 -10.61
C GLU A 507 28.58 1.07 -10.74
N ALA A 508 28.89 0.66 -11.95
CA ALA A 508 29.38 -0.68 -12.27
C ALA A 508 30.85 -0.91 -11.87
N ARG A 509 31.51 0.13 -11.36
CA ARG A 509 32.92 0.09 -10.93
C ARG A 509 33.08 0.31 -9.43
N ARG A 510 32.02 0.12 -8.63
CA ARG A 510 32.09 0.34 -7.18
C ARG A 510 32.37 -0.93 -6.38
N VAL A 511 32.92 -0.74 -5.19
CA VAL A 511 32.86 -1.69 -4.08
C VAL A 511 32.06 -1.04 -2.97
N GLU A 512 31.00 -1.71 -2.53
CA GLU A 512 30.16 -1.27 -1.42
C GLU A 512 30.60 -1.95 -0.13
N ILE A 513 30.74 -1.17 0.94
CA ILE A 513 31.06 -1.58 2.30
C ILE A 513 29.81 -1.33 3.13
N GLY A 514 29.17 -2.39 3.62
CA GLY A 514 27.99 -2.27 4.48
C GLY A 514 28.03 -3.24 5.66
N PRO A 515 27.14 -3.11 6.65
CA PRO A 515 26.97 -4.13 7.68
C PRO A 515 26.50 -5.44 7.02
N ALA A 516 27.08 -6.57 7.41
CA ALA A 516 26.54 -7.88 7.09
C ALA A 516 25.34 -8.14 8.00
N ALA A 517 24.16 -8.34 7.38
CA ALA A 517 22.95 -8.78 8.06
C ALA A 517 23.11 -10.20 8.62
#